data_AF-A0A1H9FZD2-F1
#
_entry.id   AF-A0A1H9FZD2-F1
#
_cell.length_a   1.000
_cell.length_b   1.000
_cell.length_c   1.000
_cell.angle_alpha   90.00
_cell.angle_beta   90.00
_cell.angle_gamma   90.00
#
_symmetry.space_group_name_H-M   'P 1'
#
loop_
_entity.id
_entity.type
_entity.pdbx_description
1 polymer ?
#
loop_
_entity_poly.entity_id
_entity_poly.type
_entity_poly.pdbx_seq_one_letter_code
_entity_poly.pdbx_strand_id
1 'polypeptide(L)'
;MSQLLTRLIEQVRADYLQLMEQDDGRYPYTSAEKICNERLYLSADELAPIVAEDPTLLAARRGNLIASESERDNPSVGMIICANIVAAMMEGLVDVALEHGWLSVDGEGRLMIDAEELKLPEPLAAKVDYSVSEIARENLLLPGESLLTRVMNGAESAYAQRLNDEPQNAYSLALQVASEHSLFAPDDIAPLVEENPLLLGLRGDGMVDEEMFEGDPPAGMIVSAHLTQMVVSQLLELAVEQGVLGSDSSGHPLPPEDGSAGPVIH
;
A
#
# COMPACT_ATOMS: atom_id res chain seq x y z
N MET A 1 6.74 14.35 7.28
CA MET A 1 7.86 13.67 7.96
C MET A 1 7.41 13.24 9.34
N SER A 2 7.12 11.95 9.48
CA SER A 2 6.61 11.32 10.71
C SER A 2 7.62 11.38 11.84
N GLN A 3 7.18 11.73 13.06
CA GLN A 3 8.03 11.68 14.25
C GLN A 3 8.35 10.24 14.65
N LEU A 4 7.39 9.32 14.47
CA LEU A 4 7.58 7.90 14.71
C LEU A 4 8.67 7.33 13.80
N LEU A 5 8.59 7.63 12.49
CA LEU A 5 9.61 7.20 11.53
C LEU A 5 10.99 7.79 11.84
N THR A 6 11.07 9.09 12.16
CA THR A 6 12.34 9.71 12.55
C THR A 6 12.97 9.01 13.75
N ARG A 7 12.19 8.75 14.81
CA ARG A 7 12.71 8.04 15.99
C ARG A 7 13.16 6.62 15.68
N LEU A 8 12.41 5.90 14.83
CA LEU A 8 12.77 4.55 14.40
C LEU A 8 14.09 4.56 13.63
N ILE A 9 14.24 5.47 12.66
CA ILE A 9 15.47 5.64 11.87
C ILE A 9 16.67 6.00 12.76
N GLU A 10 16.48 6.92 13.71
CA GLU A 10 17.53 7.30 14.68
C GLU A 10 17.95 6.11 15.54
N GLN A 11 16.99 5.30 15.99
CA GLN A 11 17.29 4.09 16.77
C GLN A 11 18.04 3.05 15.94
N VAL A 12 17.64 2.80 14.70
CA VAL A 12 18.35 1.88 13.80
C VAL A 12 19.78 2.35 13.54
N ARG A 13 19.97 3.66 13.31
CA ARG A 13 21.31 4.25 13.17
C ARG A 13 22.16 4.07 14.43
N ALA A 14 21.58 4.32 15.61
CA ALA A 14 22.29 4.17 16.88
C ALA A 14 22.69 2.71 17.13
N ASP A 15 21.77 1.76 16.90
CA ASP A 15 22.04 0.33 17.04
C ASP A 15 23.12 -0.12 16.04
N TYR A 16 23.10 0.39 14.80
CA TYR A 16 24.13 0.11 13.79
C TYR A 16 25.51 0.59 14.24
N LEU A 17 25.62 1.85 14.66
CA LEU A 17 26.89 2.41 15.15
C LEU A 17 27.44 1.60 16.32
N GLN A 18 26.58 1.24 17.27
CA GLN A 18 26.97 0.43 18.42
C GLN A 18 27.49 -0.95 17.99
N LEU A 19 26.85 -1.59 17.01
CA LEU A 19 27.27 -2.88 16.47
C LEU A 19 28.65 -2.77 15.79
N MET A 20 28.82 -1.76 14.94
CA MET A 20 30.06 -1.54 14.20
C MET A 20 31.24 -1.17 15.11
N GLU A 21 30.99 -0.43 16.20
CA GLU A 21 32.02 -0.12 17.20
C GLU A 21 32.46 -1.35 18.00
N GLN A 22 31.55 -2.29 18.28
CA GLN A 22 31.87 -3.52 19.01
C GLN A 22 32.68 -4.50 18.16
N ASP A 23 32.38 -4.57 16.87
CA ASP A 23 33.01 -5.49 15.92
C ASP A 23 34.18 -4.86 15.14
N ASP A 24 34.67 -3.69 15.58
CA ASP A 24 35.79 -2.95 14.98
C ASP A 24 35.64 -2.71 13.47
N GLY A 25 34.43 -2.33 13.04
CA GLY A 25 34.16 -2.02 11.64
C GLY A 25 33.97 -3.25 10.75
N ARG A 26 33.85 -4.46 11.30
CA ARG A 26 33.75 -5.69 10.50
C ARG A 26 32.38 -5.86 9.84
N TYR A 27 32.39 -6.14 8.54
CA TYR A 27 31.21 -6.42 7.71
C TYR A 27 30.11 -5.34 7.80
N PRO A 28 30.44 -4.09 7.45
CA PRO A 28 29.53 -2.95 7.59
C PRO A 28 28.28 -3.03 6.72
N TYR A 29 28.37 -3.60 5.53
CA TYR A 29 27.25 -3.68 4.60
C TYR A 29 26.25 -4.75 5.04
N THR A 30 26.73 -5.97 5.35
CA THR A 30 25.89 -7.07 5.83
C THR A 30 25.25 -6.74 7.18
N SER A 31 25.98 -6.04 8.06
CA SER A 31 25.44 -5.57 9.33
C SER A 31 24.32 -4.54 9.14
N ALA A 32 24.47 -3.62 8.18
CA ALA A 32 23.43 -2.65 7.83
C ALA A 32 22.18 -3.35 7.27
N GLU A 33 22.37 -4.30 6.35
CA GLU A 33 21.26 -5.04 5.75
C GLU A 33 20.48 -5.84 6.79
N LYS A 34 21.21 -6.54 7.67
CA LYS A 34 20.63 -7.32 8.75
C LYS A 34 19.80 -6.45 9.69
N ILE A 35 20.34 -5.32 10.15
CA ILE A 35 19.63 -4.47 11.11
C ILE A 35 18.40 -3.81 10.50
N CYS A 36 18.49 -3.38 9.24
CA CYS A 36 17.33 -2.86 8.51
C CYS A 36 16.25 -3.93 8.37
N ASN A 37 16.61 -5.15 7.96
CA ASN A 37 15.66 -6.26 7.83
C ASN A 37 14.96 -6.61 9.15
N GLU A 38 15.69 -6.58 10.27
CA GLU A 38 15.16 -6.91 11.60
C GLU A 38 14.29 -5.80 12.21
N ARG A 39 14.53 -4.54 11.87
CA ARG A 39 13.91 -3.38 12.56
C ARG A 39 12.90 -2.60 11.74
N LEU A 40 12.97 -2.65 10.41
CA LEU A 40 12.21 -1.74 9.53
C LEU A 40 11.11 -2.44 8.73
N TYR A 41 11.06 -3.77 8.73
CA TYR A 41 9.88 -4.50 8.24
C TYR A 41 8.84 -4.59 9.35
N LEU A 42 8.05 -3.52 9.45
CA LEU A 42 7.05 -3.31 10.48
C LEU A 42 5.78 -4.10 10.21
N SER A 43 5.10 -4.53 11.27
CA SER A 43 3.75 -5.08 11.15
C SER A 43 2.74 -4.04 10.63
N ALA A 44 1.57 -4.47 10.18
CA ALA A 44 0.50 -3.57 9.74
C ALA A 44 0.15 -2.53 10.82
N ASP A 45 0.04 -2.99 12.07
CA ASP A 45 -0.32 -2.16 13.22
C ASP A 45 0.75 -1.12 13.58
N GLU A 46 2.03 -1.44 13.36
CA GLU A 46 3.15 -0.51 13.58
C GLU A 46 3.33 0.48 12.42
N LEU A 47 3.05 0.04 11.20
CA LEU A 47 3.22 0.86 9.99
C LEU A 47 2.08 1.86 9.80
N ALA A 48 0.84 1.49 10.11
CA ALA A 48 -0.34 2.34 9.94
C ALA A 48 -0.21 3.74 10.58
N PRO A 49 0.19 3.90 11.87
CA PRO A 49 0.34 5.23 12.47
C PRO A 49 1.49 6.04 11.84
N ILE A 50 2.51 5.37 11.29
CA ILE A 50 3.59 6.05 10.56
C ILE A 50 3.06 6.62 9.23
N VAL A 51 2.24 5.85 8.50
CA VAL A 51 1.59 6.31 7.28
C VAL A 51 0.61 7.46 7.57
N ALA A 52 -0.10 7.41 8.70
CA ALA A 52 -0.98 8.49 9.15
C ALA A 52 -0.22 9.81 9.40
N GLU A 53 0.96 9.74 10.05
CA GLU A 53 1.82 10.90 10.29
C GLU A 53 2.55 11.39 9.03
N ASP A 54 2.83 10.50 8.07
CA ASP A 54 3.54 10.82 6.82
C ASP A 54 2.87 10.18 5.59
N PRO A 55 1.77 10.75 5.10
CA PRO A 55 1.01 10.18 3.99
C PRO A 55 1.83 10.00 2.71
N THR A 56 2.90 10.78 2.52
CA THR A 56 3.79 10.68 1.34
C THR A 56 4.39 9.29 1.16
N LEU A 57 4.43 8.46 2.21
CA LEU A 57 4.84 7.06 2.11
C LEU A 57 3.96 6.24 1.17
N LEU A 58 2.69 6.61 0.95
CA LEU A 58 1.82 5.97 -0.03
C LEU A 58 2.26 6.23 -1.49
N ALA A 59 3.17 7.18 -1.73
CA ALA A 59 3.78 7.39 -3.04
C ALA A 59 4.93 6.40 -3.33
N ALA A 60 5.29 5.54 -2.37
CA ALA A 60 6.32 4.52 -2.52
C ALA A 60 5.99 3.56 -3.67
N ARG A 61 7.05 3.07 -4.34
CA ARG A 61 6.98 2.21 -5.53
C ARG A 61 7.82 0.96 -5.34
N ARG A 62 7.45 -0.17 -5.95
CA ARG A 62 8.18 -1.43 -5.69
C ARG A 62 9.60 -1.40 -6.24
N GLY A 63 9.80 -0.82 -7.42
CA GLY A 63 11.05 -0.91 -8.18
C GLY A 63 11.63 -2.33 -8.16
N ASN A 64 12.93 -2.42 -7.87
CA ASN A 64 13.65 -3.68 -7.63
C ASN A 64 13.95 -3.90 -6.13
N LEU A 65 13.16 -3.29 -5.23
CA LEU A 65 13.46 -3.27 -3.79
C LEU A 65 12.93 -4.51 -3.04
N ILE A 66 12.02 -5.27 -3.65
CA ILE A 66 11.36 -6.40 -2.99
C ILE A 66 12.22 -7.66 -3.13
N ALA A 67 12.96 -7.97 -2.06
CA ALA A 67 13.85 -9.12 -2.01
C ALA A 67 13.09 -10.47 -1.96
N SER A 68 11.98 -10.52 -1.21
CA SER A 68 11.18 -11.74 -1.00
C SER A 68 10.58 -12.28 -2.30
N GLU A 69 10.90 -13.52 -2.67
CA GLU A 69 10.37 -14.16 -3.88
C GLU A 69 8.85 -14.24 -3.91
N SER A 70 8.19 -14.47 -2.76
CA SER A 70 6.74 -14.57 -2.69
C SER A 70 6.01 -13.24 -2.86
N GLU A 71 6.71 -12.13 -2.64
CA GLU A 71 6.14 -10.78 -2.73
C GLU A 71 6.59 -10.04 -4.00
N ARG A 72 7.63 -10.51 -4.69
CA ARG A 72 8.27 -9.78 -5.79
C ARG A 72 7.31 -9.42 -6.93
N ASP A 73 6.49 -10.38 -7.35
CA ASP A 73 5.64 -10.22 -8.54
C ASP A 73 4.38 -9.41 -8.25
N ASN A 74 3.82 -9.55 -7.04
CA ASN A 74 2.57 -8.89 -6.63
C ASN A 74 2.66 -8.48 -5.15
N PRO A 75 3.48 -7.47 -4.81
CA PRO A 75 3.72 -7.11 -3.41
C PRO A 75 2.50 -6.49 -2.77
N SER A 76 2.34 -6.73 -1.47
CA SER A 76 1.38 -5.97 -0.66
C SER A 76 1.82 -4.51 -0.48
N VAL A 77 0.85 -3.61 -0.28
CA VAL A 77 1.07 -2.18 -0.04
C VAL A 77 2.08 -1.93 1.09
N GLY A 78 1.93 -2.62 2.23
CA GLY A 78 2.84 -2.51 3.36
C GLY A 78 4.27 -2.96 3.02
N MET A 79 4.42 -4.00 2.19
CA MET A 79 5.72 -4.47 1.73
C MET A 79 6.42 -3.44 0.84
N ILE A 80 5.68 -2.78 -0.05
CA ILE A 80 6.23 -1.70 -0.90
C ILE A 80 6.75 -0.56 -0.02
N ILE A 81 5.97 -0.11 0.96
CA ILE A 81 6.33 1.00 1.84
C ILE A 81 7.57 0.66 2.67
N CYS A 82 7.57 -0.49 3.34
CA CYS A 82 8.71 -0.92 4.16
C CYS A 82 9.99 -1.11 3.34
N ALA A 83 9.90 -1.67 2.13
CA ALA A 83 11.06 -1.81 1.25
C ALA A 83 11.67 -0.45 0.86
N ASN A 84 10.85 0.58 0.65
CA ASN A 84 11.34 1.94 0.39
C ASN A 84 12.00 2.57 1.63
N ILE A 85 11.42 2.37 2.82
CA ILE A 85 12.01 2.83 4.08
C ILE A 85 13.37 2.16 4.30
N VAL A 86 13.46 0.84 4.08
CA VAL A 86 14.69 0.06 4.18
C VAL A 86 15.73 0.55 3.18
N ALA A 87 15.36 0.75 1.92
CA ALA A 87 16.29 1.23 0.89
C ALA A 87 16.88 2.60 1.26
N ALA A 88 16.05 3.55 1.67
CA ALA A 88 16.49 4.87 2.12
C ALA A 88 17.39 4.78 3.37
N MET A 89 17.08 3.87 4.31
CA MET A 89 17.91 3.66 5.49
C MET A 89 19.27 3.04 5.11
N MET A 90 19.28 2.06 4.21
CA MET A 90 20.50 1.42 3.73
C MET A 90 21.46 2.42 3.11
N GLU A 91 20.96 3.32 2.25
CA GLU A 91 21.76 4.42 1.71
C GLU A 91 22.38 5.27 2.84
N GLY A 92 21.57 5.65 3.82
CA GLY A 92 22.04 6.44 4.97
C GLY A 92 23.05 5.71 5.86
N LEU A 93 22.94 4.39 6.04
CA LEU A 93 23.91 3.59 6.82
C LEU A 93 25.22 3.39 6.05
N VAL A 94 25.15 3.23 4.73
CA VAL A 94 26.32 3.15 3.87
C VAL A 94 27.11 4.46 3.95
N ASP A 95 26.44 5.61 3.90
CA ASP A 95 27.10 6.92 4.07
C ASP A 95 27.83 7.02 5.42
N VAL A 96 27.17 6.60 6.50
CA VAL A 96 27.78 6.54 7.84
C VAL A 96 29.02 5.64 7.84
N ALA A 97 28.96 4.46 7.22
CA ALA A 97 30.09 3.55 7.14
C ALA A 97 31.27 4.11 6.32
N LEU A 98 30.99 4.88 5.27
CA LEU A 98 32.00 5.59 4.49
C LEU A 98 32.66 6.72 5.31
N GLU A 99 31.86 7.50 6.05
CA GLU A 99 32.35 8.58 6.93
C GLU A 99 33.29 8.05 8.03
N HIS A 100 32.97 6.89 8.58
CA HIS A 100 33.78 6.21 9.61
C HIS A 100 34.96 5.39 9.03
N GLY A 101 35.05 5.28 7.69
CA GLY A 101 36.12 4.55 7.01
C GLY A 101 36.02 3.03 7.09
N TRP A 102 34.84 2.50 7.44
CA TRP A 102 34.57 1.05 7.42
C TRP A 102 34.28 0.54 6.02
N LEU A 103 33.69 1.39 5.17
CA LEU A 103 33.56 1.16 3.74
C LEU A 103 34.45 2.12 2.95
N SER A 104 34.69 1.78 1.68
CA SER A 104 35.37 2.65 0.74
C SER A 104 34.73 2.55 -0.64
N VAL A 105 34.97 3.55 -1.47
CA VAL A 105 34.54 3.56 -2.88
C VAL A 105 35.75 3.44 -3.80
N ASP A 106 35.56 2.82 -4.96
CA ASP A 106 36.57 2.73 -6.00
C ASP A 106 36.69 4.05 -6.81
N GLY A 107 37.58 4.05 -7.81
CA GLY A 107 37.80 5.21 -8.67
C GLY A 107 36.61 5.57 -9.58
N GLU A 108 35.57 4.73 -9.65
CA GLU A 108 34.33 4.97 -10.38
C GLU A 108 33.16 5.30 -9.45
N GLY A 109 33.41 5.41 -8.14
CA GLY A 109 32.39 5.70 -7.13
C GLY A 109 31.56 4.49 -6.70
N ARG A 110 31.98 3.26 -7.02
CA ARG A 110 31.29 2.04 -6.62
C ARG A 110 31.77 1.59 -5.24
N LEU A 111 30.87 1.06 -4.42
CA LEU A 111 31.21 0.52 -3.11
C LEU A 111 32.18 -0.67 -3.24
N MET A 112 33.28 -0.61 -2.51
CA MET A 112 34.21 -1.72 -2.35
C MET A 112 33.86 -2.49 -1.08
N ILE A 113 33.19 -3.63 -1.28
CA ILE A 113 32.80 -4.56 -0.22
C ILE A 113 33.88 -5.65 -0.10
N ASP A 114 34.22 -6.05 1.11
CA ASP A 114 35.23 -7.09 1.36
C ASP A 114 34.80 -8.44 0.72
N ALA A 115 35.75 -9.15 0.12
CA ALA A 115 35.48 -10.44 -0.51
C ALA A 115 35.06 -11.53 0.49
N GLU A 116 35.39 -11.40 1.78
CA GLU A 116 34.85 -12.23 2.85
C GLU A 116 33.40 -11.90 3.17
N GLU A 117 33.03 -10.62 3.13
CA GLU A 117 31.66 -10.15 3.35
C GLU A 117 30.74 -10.60 2.22
N LEU A 118 31.19 -10.52 0.96
CA LEU A 118 30.46 -11.01 -0.20
C LEU A 118 30.20 -12.53 -0.20
N LYS A 119 30.92 -13.29 0.64
CA LYS A 119 30.71 -14.74 0.80
C LYS A 119 29.70 -15.05 1.90
N LEU A 120 29.32 -14.07 2.72
CA LEU A 120 28.31 -14.27 3.73
C LEU A 120 26.95 -14.51 3.04
N PRO A 121 26.11 -15.37 3.61
CA PRO A 121 24.76 -15.52 3.11
C PRO A 121 24.02 -14.19 3.25
N GLU A 122 23.27 -13.82 2.21
CA GLU A 122 22.35 -12.69 2.31
C GLU A 122 21.37 -12.93 3.47
N PRO A 123 21.08 -11.90 4.28
CA PRO A 123 20.11 -12.02 5.35
C PRO A 123 18.75 -12.41 4.77
N LEU A 124 18.04 -13.26 5.51
CA LEU A 124 16.73 -13.74 5.08
C LEU A 124 15.77 -12.56 4.93
N ALA A 125 15.08 -12.50 3.79
CA ALA A 125 14.02 -11.52 3.56
C ALA A 125 12.98 -11.61 4.68
N ALA A 126 12.62 -10.45 5.24
CA ALA A 126 11.61 -10.38 6.28
C ALA A 126 10.26 -10.88 5.74
N LYS A 127 9.56 -11.68 6.55
CA LYS A 127 8.22 -12.19 6.25
C LYS A 127 7.24 -11.54 7.20
N VAL A 128 6.66 -10.43 6.76
CA VAL A 128 5.58 -9.75 7.46
C VAL A 128 4.27 -10.09 6.77
N ASP A 129 3.29 -10.51 7.56
CA ASP A 129 1.94 -10.76 7.09
C ASP A 129 1.05 -9.55 7.35
N TYR A 130 0.81 -8.75 6.31
CA TYR A 130 -0.06 -7.56 6.37
C TYR A 130 -1.57 -7.90 6.29
N SER A 131 -1.94 -9.19 6.23
CA SER A 131 -3.34 -9.62 6.32
C SER A 131 -3.84 -9.78 7.76
N VAL A 132 -2.97 -9.52 8.75
CA VAL A 132 -3.27 -9.63 10.17
C VAL A 132 -3.09 -8.27 10.84
N SER A 133 -4.10 -7.83 11.57
CA SER A 133 -4.09 -6.57 12.34
C SER A 133 -5.00 -6.71 13.55
N GLU A 134 -4.45 -6.49 14.75
CA GLU A 134 -5.23 -6.48 15.98
C GLU A 134 -5.99 -5.15 16.10
N ILE A 135 -5.38 -4.04 15.67
CA ILE A 135 -6.02 -2.72 15.63
C ILE A 135 -7.28 -2.74 14.75
N ALA A 136 -7.20 -3.30 13.54
CA ALA A 136 -8.38 -3.43 12.67
C ALA A 136 -9.48 -4.24 13.36
N ARG A 137 -9.12 -5.34 14.02
CA ARG A 137 -10.08 -6.20 14.73
C ARG A 137 -10.75 -5.47 15.90
N GLU A 138 -9.99 -4.67 16.65
CA GLU A 138 -10.52 -3.87 17.75
C GLU A 138 -11.42 -2.74 17.24
N ASN A 139 -11.02 -2.07 16.16
CA ASN A 139 -11.79 -0.97 15.57
C ASN A 139 -13.15 -1.44 15.02
N LEU A 140 -13.26 -2.67 14.51
CA LEU A 140 -14.55 -3.27 14.12
C LEU A 140 -15.56 -3.37 15.27
N LEU A 141 -15.10 -3.40 16.52
CA LEU A 141 -15.95 -3.48 17.71
C LEU A 141 -16.33 -2.11 18.27
N LEU A 142 -15.70 -1.04 17.78
CA LEU A 142 -15.95 0.31 18.28
C LEU A 142 -17.31 0.83 17.78
N PRO A 143 -18.11 1.48 18.65
CA PRO A 143 -19.35 2.09 18.22
C PRO A 143 -19.06 3.36 17.42
N GLY A 144 -19.67 3.50 16.24
CA GLY A 144 -19.53 4.67 15.39
C GLY A 144 -19.67 4.33 13.91
N GLU A 145 -19.70 5.36 13.08
CA GLU A 145 -19.55 5.20 11.63
C GLU A 145 -18.06 5.25 11.29
N SER A 146 -17.56 4.21 10.63
CA SER A 146 -16.18 4.19 10.13
C SER A 146 -15.98 5.22 9.02
N LEU A 147 -14.74 5.68 8.81
CA LEU A 147 -14.41 6.59 7.72
C LEU A 147 -14.77 5.99 6.36
N LEU A 148 -14.49 4.69 6.17
CA LEU A 148 -14.86 3.98 4.94
C LEU A 148 -16.38 3.98 4.74
N THR A 149 -17.16 3.67 5.79
CA THR A 149 -18.62 3.70 5.73
C THR A 149 -19.15 5.08 5.32
N ARG A 150 -18.54 6.16 5.84
CA ARG A 150 -18.93 7.53 5.47
C ARG A 150 -18.70 7.82 3.99
N VAL A 151 -17.57 7.36 3.44
CA VAL A 151 -17.26 7.52 2.00
C VAL A 151 -18.29 6.77 1.15
N MET A 152 -18.60 5.52 1.52
CA MET A 152 -19.59 4.70 0.83
C MET A 152 -21.00 5.33 0.88
N ASN A 153 -21.45 5.74 2.06
CA ASN A 153 -22.75 6.40 2.25
C ASN A 153 -22.88 7.69 1.43
N GLY A 154 -21.79 8.46 1.31
CA GLY A 154 -21.72 9.64 0.47
C GLY A 154 -21.94 9.31 -1.00
N ALA A 155 -21.20 8.31 -1.51
CA ALA A 155 -21.32 7.85 -2.89
C ALA A 155 -22.72 7.29 -3.19
N GLU A 156 -23.26 6.44 -2.31
CA GLU A 156 -24.61 5.89 -2.43
C GLU A 156 -25.69 6.97 -2.48
N SER A 157 -25.60 7.96 -1.58
CA SER A 157 -26.55 9.07 -1.54
C SER A 157 -26.52 9.91 -2.82
N ALA A 158 -25.31 10.20 -3.34
CA ALA A 158 -25.15 10.92 -4.59
C ALA A 158 -25.66 10.12 -5.79
N TYR A 159 -25.40 8.81 -5.81
CA TYR A 159 -25.86 7.90 -6.85
C TYR A 159 -27.40 7.80 -6.87
N ALA A 160 -28.02 7.54 -5.72
CA ALA A 160 -29.48 7.40 -5.61
C ALA A 160 -30.24 8.67 -6.02
N GLN A 161 -29.69 9.86 -5.75
CA GLN A 161 -30.28 11.12 -6.20
C GLN A 161 -30.26 11.21 -7.74
N ARG A 162 -29.10 10.98 -8.36
CA ARG A 162 -28.95 11.09 -9.82
C ARG A 162 -29.66 9.98 -10.59
N LEU A 163 -29.76 8.79 -10.01
CA LEU A 163 -30.46 7.65 -10.61
C LEU A 163 -31.95 7.93 -10.81
N ASN A 164 -32.56 8.75 -9.94
CA ASN A 164 -33.96 9.14 -10.05
C ASN A 164 -34.21 10.32 -11.01
N ASP A 165 -33.20 11.17 -11.21
CA ASP A 165 -33.33 12.45 -11.93
C ASP A 165 -32.83 12.38 -13.37
N GLU A 166 -31.92 11.46 -13.72
CA GLU A 166 -31.29 11.40 -15.04
C GLU A 166 -31.55 10.08 -15.80
N PRO A 167 -31.83 10.11 -17.12
CA PRO A 167 -31.97 8.92 -17.95
C PRO A 167 -30.59 8.31 -18.34
N GLN A 168 -29.63 8.33 -17.42
CA GLN A 168 -28.30 7.75 -17.64
C GLN A 168 -28.33 6.23 -17.44
N ASN A 169 -27.43 5.52 -18.11
CA ASN A 169 -27.19 4.11 -17.83
C ASN A 169 -26.62 3.96 -16.40
N ALA A 170 -27.26 3.14 -15.58
CA ALA A 170 -26.87 2.89 -14.19
C ALA A 170 -25.39 2.49 -14.03
N TYR A 171 -24.82 1.77 -15.01
CA TYR A 171 -23.40 1.41 -15.04
C TYR A 171 -22.49 2.62 -15.25
N SER A 172 -22.80 3.48 -16.23
CA SER A 172 -21.99 4.68 -16.48
C SER A 172 -22.07 5.66 -15.33
N LEU A 173 -23.26 5.78 -14.72
CA LEU A 173 -23.46 6.63 -13.55
C LEU A 173 -22.68 6.09 -12.34
N ALA A 174 -22.62 4.77 -12.15
CA ALA A 174 -21.89 4.16 -11.02
C ALA A 174 -20.38 4.42 -11.16
N LEU A 175 -19.83 4.25 -12.36
CA LEU A 175 -18.43 4.58 -12.64
C LEU A 175 -18.13 6.08 -12.42
N GLN A 176 -19.02 6.95 -12.87
CA GLN A 176 -18.88 8.40 -12.68
C GLN A 176 -18.90 8.76 -11.19
N VAL A 177 -19.91 8.31 -10.44
CA VAL A 177 -20.05 8.63 -9.02
C VAL A 177 -18.91 8.02 -8.20
N ALA A 178 -18.50 6.78 -8.51
CA ALA A 178 -17.34 6.17 -7.90
C ALA A 178 -16.09 7.01 -8.13
N SER A 179 -15.81 7.41 -9.38
CA SER A 179 -14.67 8.29 -9.70
C SER A 179 -14.72 9.64 -8.98
N GLU A 180 -15.90 10.20 -8.74
CA GLU A 180 -16.07 11.47 -7.99
C GLU A 180 -15.81 11.30 -6.48
N HIS A 181 -15.98 10.08 -5.94
CA HIS A 181 -15.79 9.75 -4.52
C HIS A 181 -14.53 8.92 -4.26
N SER A 182 -13.78 8.58 -5.30
CA SER A 182 -12.51 7.87 -5.21
C SER A 182 -11.48 8.71 -4.45
N LEU A 183 -10.81 8.07 -3.49
CA LEU A 183 -9.75 8.68 -2.72
C LEU A 183 -8.42 8.39 -3.40
N PHE A 184 -7.81 9.41 -4.00
CA PHE A 184 -6.54 9.29 -4.71
C PHE A 184 -5.39 9.99 -3.98
N ALA A 185 -5.70 11.00 -3.16
CA ALA A 185 -4.66 11.72 -2.45
C ALA A 185 -4.15 10.88 -1.27
N PRO A 186 -2.83 10.82 -1.04
CA PRO A 186 -2.29 10.16 0.13
C PRO A 186 -2.90 10.65 1.44
N ASP A 187 -3.16 11.95 1.56
CA ASP A 187 -3.76 12.56 2.75
C ASP A 187 -5.19 12.07 3.03
N ASP A 188 -5.92 11.63 2.00
CA ASP A 188 -7.27 11.08 2.15
C ASP A 188 -7.24 9.58 2.48
N ILE A 189 -6.22 8.87 2.01
CA ILE A 189 -6.04 7.42 2.22
C ILE A 189 -5.43 7.13 3.59
N ALA A 190 -4.47 7.94 4.05
CA ALA A 190 -3.74 7.68 5.28
C ALA A 190 -4.63 7.53 6.54
N PRO A 191 -5.69 8.35 6.74
CA PRO A 191 -6.64 8.15 7.84
C PRO A 191 -7.40 6.81 7.75
N LEU A 192 -7.68 6.32 6.54
CA LEU A 192 -8.30 5.00 6.35
C LEU A 192 -7.34 3.88 6.72
N VAL A 193 -6.06 4.03 6.40
CA VAL A 193 -5.02 3.07 6.78
C VAL A 193 -4.84 3.04 8.30
N GLU A 194 -4.92 4.19 8.97
CA GLU A 194 -4.90 4.27 10.44
C GLU A 194 -6.11 3.57 11.09
N GLU A 195 -7.31 3.80 10.55
CA GLU A 195 -8.53 3.15 11.04
C GLU A 195 -8.55 1.64 10.73
N ASN A 196 -8.04 1.24 9.58
CA ASN A 196 -8.00 -0.15 9.14
C ASN A 196 -6.63 -0.52 8.53
N PRO A 197 -5.66 -0.96 9.35
CA PRO A 197 -4.34 -1.36 8.87
C PRO A 197 -4.34 -2.52 7.86
N LEU A 198 -5.43 -3.29 7.74
CA LEU A 198 -5.55 -4.35 6.73
C LEU A 198 -5.49 -3.81 5.29
N LEU A 199 -5.71 -2.50 5.08
CA LEU A 199 -5.50 -1.86 3.79
C LEU A 199 -4.04 -1.96 3.31
N LEU A 200 -3.08 -2.11 4.24
CA LEU A 200 -1.67 -2.38 3.91
C LEU A 200 -1.46 -3.79 3.34
N GLY A 201 -2.40 -4.71 3.54
CA GLY A 201 -2.39 -6.06 2.98
C GLY A 201 -2.89 -6.14 1.54
N LEU A 202 -3.46 -5.05 1.00
CA LEU A 202 -3.96 -5.03 -0.37
C LEU A 202 -2.84 -5.20 -1.39
N ARG A 203 -3.18 -5.83 -2.51
CA ARG A 203 -2.27 -6.15 -3.62
C ARG A 203 -2.82 -5.61 -4.93
N GLY A 204 -1.95 -5.46 -5.93
CA GLY A 204 -2.35 -4.89 -7.22
C GLY A 204 -3.40 -5.74 -7.94
N ASP A 205 -3.30 -7.06 -7.86
CA ASP A 205 -4.21 -8.09 -8.42
C ASP A 205 -4.80 -7.76 -9.80
N GLY A 206 -4.05 -7.06 -10.65
CA GLY A 206 -4.48 -6.64 -11.99
C GLY A 206 -5.54 -5.53 -12.03
N MET A 207 -5.87 -4.90 -10.90
CA MET A 207 -6.82 -3.76 -10.83
C MET A 207 -6.18 -2.43 -11.23
N VAL A 208 -4.85 -2.33 -11.13
CA VAL A 208 -4.12 -1.12 -11.51
C VAL A 208 -3.56 -1.32 -12.92
N ASP A 209 -3.80 -0.34 -13.79
CA ASP A 209 -3.18 -0.31 -15.12
C ASP A 209 -1.68 -0.03 -14.97
N GLU A 210 -0.89 -1.10 -15.00
CA GLU A 210 0.57 -1.01 -14.88
C GLU A 210 1.21 -0.21 -16.03
N GLU A 211 0.62 -0.19 -17.23
CA GLU A 211 1.18 0.56 -18.37
C GLU A 211 1.15 2.07 -18.12
N MET A 212 0.09 2.56 -17.45
CA MET A 212 -0.02 3.96 -17.04
C MET A 212 1.10 4.40 -16.09
N PHE A 213 1.69 3.45 -15.36
CA PHE A 213 2.73 3.70 -14.34
C PHE A 213 4.09 3.10 -14.70
N GLU A 214 4.34 2.82 -15.98
CA GLU A 214 5.61 2.24 -16.45
C GLU A 214 5.96 0.90 -15.77
N GLY A 215 4.95 0.12 -15.37
CA GLY A 215 5.10 -1.16 -14.68
C GLY A 215 5.24 -1.06 -13.16
N ASP A 216 5.17 0.13 -12.57
CA ASP A 216 5.47 0.34 -11.15
C ASP A 216 4.53 1.36 -10.48
N PRO A 217 3.27 0.97 -10.21
CA PRO A 217 2.28 1.87 -9.61
C PRO A 217 2.64 2.23 -8.14
N PRO A 218 2.34 3.46 -7.70
CA PRO A 218 2.47 3.84 -6.30
C PRO A 218 1.58 3.01 -5.37
N ALA A 219 2.03 2.75 -4.13
CA ALA A 219 1.32 1.92 -3.16
C ALA A 219 -0.11 2.43 -2.86
N GLY A 220 -0.29 3.76 -2.77
CA GLY A 220 -1.61 4.38 -2.58
C GLY A 220 -2.57 4.16 -3.75
N MET A 221 -2.06 3.97 -4.98
CA MET A 221 -2.92 3.67 -6.14
C MET A 221 -3.54 2.28 -6.03
N ILE A 222 -2.86 1.32 -5.41
CA ILE A 222 -3.42 -0.02 -5.15
C ILE A 222 -4.61 0.11 -4.20
N VAL A 223 -4.44 0.82 -3.07
CA VAL A 223 -5.53 1.06 -2.12
C VAL A 223 -6.70 1.78 -2.81
N SER A 224 -6.41 2.84 -3.57
CA SER A 224 -7.42 3.61 -4.29
C SER A 224 -8.22 2.78 -5.30
N ALA A 225 -7.55 1.88 -6.04
CA ALA A 225 -8.20 0.99 -7.00
C ALA A 225 -9.19 0.03 -6.30
N HIS A 226 -8.77 -0.59 -5.20
CA HIS A 226 -9.64 -1.44 -4.38
C HIS A 226 -10.86 -0.67 -3.86
N LEU A 227 -10.64 0.50 -3.26
CA LEU A 227 -11.72 1.34 -2.73
C LEU A 227 -12.71 1.77 -3.83
N THR A 228 -12.19 2.16 -4.99
CA THR A 228 -13.02 2.53 -6.15
C THR A 228 -13.86 1.35 -6.63
N GLN A 229 -13.27 0.15 -6.73
CA GLN A 229 -14.00 -1.05 -7.11
C GLN A 229 -15.08 -1.41 -6.09
N MET A 230 -14.80 -1.28 -4.79
CA MET A 230 -15.80 -1.48 -3.74
C MET A 230 -16.98 -0.53 -3.90
N VAL A 231 -16.72 0.77 -4.12
CA VAL A 231 -17.77 1.76 -4.37
C VAL A 231 -18.59 1.38 -5.61
N VAL A 232 -17.95 1.07 -6.73
CA VAL A 232 -18.67 0.67 -7.97
C VAL A 232 -19.58 -0.53 -7.71
N SER A 233 -19.07 -1.59 -7.08
CA SER A 233 -19.87 -2.79 -6.78
C SER A 233 -21.09 -2.45 -5.92
N GLN A 234 -20.91 -1.66 -4.86
CA GLN A 234 -21.99 -1.23 -3.98
C GLN A 234 -23.07 -0.42 -4.72
N LEU A 235 -22.66 0.51 -5.60
CA LEU A 235 -23.61 1.32 -6.36
C LEU A 235 -24.42 0.48 -7.35
N LEU A 236 -23.80 -0.53 -7.96
CA LEU A 236 -24.50 -1.45 -8.87
C LEU A 236 -25.48 -2.37 -8.12
N GLU A 237 -25.12 -2.84 -6.93
CA GLU A 237 -26.02 -3.59 -6.05
C GLU A 237 -27.25 -2.73 -5.69
N LEU A 238 -27.05 -1.47 -5.31
CA LEU A 238 -28.13 -0.54 -5.03
C LEU A 238 -29.05 -0.31 -6.25
N ALA A 239 -28.50 -0.26 -7.47
CA ALA A 239 -29.30 -0.14 -8.69
C ALA A 239 -30.15 -1.40 -8.96
N VAL A 240 -29.64 -2.59 -8.63
CA VAL A 240 -30.41 -3.85 -8.69
C VAL A 240 -31.54 -3.82 -7.66
N GLU A 241 -31.26 -3.41 -6.42
CA GLU A 241 -32.28 -3.31 -5.37
C GLU A 241 -33.41 -2.34 -5.71
N GLN A 242 -33.09 -1.24 -6.41
CA GLN A 242 -34.07 -0.27 -6.90
C GLN A 242 -34.78 -0.69 -8.19
N GLY A 243 -34.42 -1.85 -8.76
CA GLY A 243 -35.03 -2.40 -9.97
C GLY A 243 -34.62 -1.68 -11.27
N VAL A 244 -33.55 -0.89 -11.22
CA VAL A 244 -33.02 -0.19 -12.40
C VAL A 244 -32.14 -1.11 -13.24
N LEU A 245 -31.43 -2.04 -12.59
CA LEU A 245 -30.70 -3.12 -13.24
C LEU A 245 -31.39 -4.45 -13.00
N GLY A 246 -31.42 -5.31 -14.03
CA GLY A 246 -31.77 -6.70 -13.86
C GLY A 246 -30.64 -7.48 -13.20
N SER A 247 -30.95 -8.59 -12.55
CA SER A 247 -29.97 -9.50 -11.96
C SER A 247 -30.01 -10.88 -12.62
N ASP A 248 -28.87 -11.58 -12.63
CA ASP A 248 -28.83 -12.99 -12.97
C ASP A 248 -29.48 -13.88 -11.90
N SER A 249 -29.49 -15.20 -12.11
CA SER A 249 -30.01 -16.18 -11.16
C SER A 249 -29.25 -16.23 -9.81
N SER A 250 -28.08 -15.60 -9.76
CA SER A 250 -27.19 -15.54 -8.59
C SER A 250 -27.22 -14.17 -7.91
N GLY A 251 -28.01 -13.21 -8.40
CA GLY A 251 -28.14 -11.86 -7.84
C GLY A 251 -27.12 -10.85 -8.37
N HIS A 252 -26.27 -11.21 -9.32
CA HIS A 252 -25.31 -10.27 -9.90
C HIS A 252 -25.97 -9.36 -10.94
N PRO A 253 -25.60 -8.08 -11.03
CA PRO A 253 -26.08 -7.17 -12.05
C PRO A 253 -25.85 -7.72 -13.48
N LEU A 254 -26.89 -7.75 -14.31
CA LEU A 254 -26.79 -8.20 -15.70
C LEU A 254 -25.94 -7.21 -16.51
N PRO A 255 -24.87 -7.66 -17.19
CA PRO A 255 -24.00 -6.77 -17.95
C PRO A 255 -24.80 -5.96 -18.96
N PRO A 256 -24.38 -4.72 -19.27
CA PRO A 256 -25.09 -3.87 -20.22
C PRO A 256 -25.27 -4.64 -21.53
N GLU A 257 -26.52 -4.82 -21.96
CA GLU A 257 -26.80 -5.52 -23.22
C GLU A 257 -26.13 -4.74 -24.36
N ASP A 258 -25.20 -5.37 -25.06
CA ASP A 258 -24.59 -4.84 -26.29
C ASP A 258 -25.68 -4.66 -27.35
N GLY A 259 -26.35 -3.51 -27.35
CA GLY A 259 -27.16 -2.99 -28.44
C GLY A 259 -28.36 -3.83 -28.92
N SER A 260 -28.68 -4.98 -28.33
CA SER A 260 -29.90 -5.71 -28.65
C SER A 260 -30.98 -5.30 -27.65
N ALA A 261 -32.02 -4.64 -28.14
CA ALA A 261 -33.17 -4.21 -27.36
C ALA A 261 -33.73 -5.35 -26.47
N GLY A 262 -33.46 -5.29 -25.17
CA GLY A 262 -34.20 -6.02 -24.16
C GLY A 262 -35.68 -5.61 -24.16
N PRO A 263 -36.61 -6.51 -23.81
CA PRO A 263 -38.03 -6.25 -23.94
C PRO A 263 -38.46 -5.23 -22.89
N VAL A 264 -39.12 -4.16 -23.34
CA VAL A 264 -39.83 -3.22 -22.47
C VAL A 264 -40.99 -3.99 -21.83
N ILE A 265 -40.93 -4.19 -20.52
CA ILE A 265 -42.06 -4.67 -19.73
C ILE A 265 -42.85 -3.43 -19.30
N HIS A 266 -44.09 -3.33 -19.79
CA HIS A 266 -45.10 -2.37 -19.36
C HIS A 266 -45.71 -2.76 -18.01
#